data_AF-A0A924L517-F1
#
_entry.id   AF-A0A924L517-F1
#
_cell.length_a   1.000
_cell.length_b   1.000
_cell.length_c   1.000
_cell.angle_alpha   90.00
_cell.angle_beta   90.00
_cell.angle_gamma   90.00
#
_symmetry.space_group_name_H-M   'P 1'
#
loop_
_entity.id
_entity.type
_entity.pdbx_description
1 polymer ?
#
loop_
_entity_poly.entity_id
_entity_poly.type
_entity_poly.pdbx_seq_one_letter_code
_entity_poly.pdbx_strand_id
1 'polypeptide(L)'
;MYASAPNDYLTANAHHLPFGNVLCLGDIEGRDGVWLAEQGWQVTAVDISPVGLTKARDLEVQRGLPADKFVTVVADLADYERRLRRHPRRVQRDRPDPPQRLRHQLRVFPEFG
;
A
#
# COMPACT_ATOMS: atom_id res chain seq x y z
N MET A 1 14.16 -18.71 2.85
CA MET A 1 14.56 -17.59 1.97
C MET A 1 13.26 -16.99 1.47
N TYR A 2 12.78 -15.91 2.11
CA TYR A 2 11.50 -15.29 1.73
C TYR A 2 11.79 -14.29 0.60
N ALA A 3 11.11 -14.46 -0.54
CA ALA A 3 11.35 -13.66 -1.74
C ALA A 3 11.00 -12.20 -1.46
N SER A 4 11.97 -11.28 -1.50
CA SER A 4 11.80 -9.84 -1.23
C SER A 4 11.36 -9.03 -2.45
N ALA A 5 11.13 -9.69 -3.59
CA ALA A 5 10.68 -9.04 -4.82
C ALA A 5 9.19 -8.71 -4.75
N PRO A 6 8.76 -7.56 -5.32
CA PRO A 6 7.36 -7.21 -5.47
C PRO A 6 6.66 -8.16 -6.46
N ASN A 7 5.33 -8.13 -6.47
CA ASN A 7 4.51 -8.84 -7.44
C ASN A 7 4.74 -8.30 -8.86
N ASP A 8 5.10 -9.18 -9.81
CA ASP A 8 5.34 -8.81 -11.22
C ASP A 8 4.13 -8.15 -11.88
N TYR A 9 2.90 -8.52 -11.49
CA TYR A 9 1.70 -7.86 -11.99
C TYR A 9 1.60 -6.43 -11.49
N LEU A 10 1.96 -6.16 -10.23
CA LEU A 10 1.98 -4.81 -9.69
C LEU A 10 3.01 -3.97 -10.43
N THR A 11 4.25 -4.46 -10.55
CA THR A 11 5.33 -3.70 -11.22
C THR A 11 4.99 -3.39 -12.67
N ALA A 12 4.41 -4.34 -13.40
CA ALA A 12 3.98 -4.15 -14.79
C ALA A 12 2.83 -3.13 -14.93
N ASN A 13 1.97 -2.98 -13.93
CA ASN A 13 0.74 -2.16 -14.01
C ASN A 13 0.76 -0.90 -13.14
N ALA A 14 1.83 -0.65 -12.38
CA ALA A 14 1.91 0.48 -11.45
C ALA A 14 1.74 1.84 -12.12
N HIS A 15 2.12 1.95 -13.40
CA HIS A 15 1.93 3.15 -14.21
C HIS A 15 0.46 3.52 -14.45
N HIS A 16 -0.47 2.59 -14.20
CA HIS A 16 -1.91 2.87 -14.21
C HIS A 16 -2.42 3.40 -12.85
N LEU A 17 -1.61 3.35 -11.79
CA LEU A 17 -1.98 3.86 -10.48
C LEU A 17 -1.77 5.38 -10.43
N PRO A 18 -2.69 6.15 -9.83
CA PRO A 18 -2.42 7.54 -9.52
C PRO A 18 -1.22 7.65 -8.59
N PHE A 19 -0.30 8.56 -8.90
CA PHE A 19 0.78 8.94 -8.00
C PHE A 19 0.23 9.68 -6.77
N GLY A 20 0.89 9.53 -5.62
CA GLY A 20 0.49 10.14 -4.34
C GLY A 20 0.36 9.11 -3.23
N ASN A 21 -0.77 9.13 -2.51
CA ASN A 21 -1.01 8.26 -1.35
C ASN A 21 -1.65 6.92 -1.77
N VAL A 22 -1.06 5.80 -1.35
CA VAL A 22 -1.59 4.46 -1.56
C VAL A 22 -1.68 3.71 -0.23
N LEU A 23 -2.78 2.98 -0.07
CA LEU A 23 -3.02 2.07 1.03
C LEU A 23 -2.91 0.65 0.52
N CYS A 24 -1.97 -0.10 1.08
CA CYS A 24 -1.76 -1.51 0.80
C CYS A 24 -2.45 -2.35 1.88
N LEU A 25 -3.44 -3.13 1.49
CA LEU A 25 -4.22 -3.99 2.37
C LEU A 25 -3.66 -5.42 2.28
N GLY A 26 -3.25 -5.98 3.41
CA GLY A 26 -2.70 -7.33 3.46
C GLY A 26 -1.28 -7.45 2.90
N ASP A 27 -0.50 -6.37 2.96
CA ASP A 27 0.90 -6.33 2.50
C ASP A 27 1.83 -6.91 3.59
N ILE A 28 1.66 -8.20 3.85
CA ILE A 28 2.21 -8.91 5.00
C ILE A 28 3.69 -8.63 5.18
N GLU A 29 4.52 -8.84 4.15
CA GLU A 29 5.99 -8.67 4.24
C GLU A 29 6.47 -7.40 3.53
N GLY A 30 5.55 -6.48 3.19
CA GLY A 30 5.88 -5.14 2.70
C GLY A 30 6.43 -5.07 1.27
N ARG A 31 6.42 -6.15 0.49
CA ARG A 31 7.17 -6.21 -0.77
C ARG A 31 6.61 -5.28 -1.83
N ASP A 32 5.28 -5.22 -1.89
CA ASP A 32 4.56 -4.40 -2.84
C ASP A 32 4.56 -2.93 -2.37
N GLY A 33 4.30 -2.71 -1.08
CA GLY A 33 4.27 -1.37 -0.51
C GLY A 33 5.64 -0.70 -0.43
N VAL A 34 6.69 -1.42 -0.02
CA VAL A 34 8.06 -0.87 -0.03
C VAL A 34 8.49 -0.54 -1.45
N TRP A 35 8.19 -1.40 -2.43
CA TRP A 35 8.49 -1.10 -3.82
C TRP A 35 7.75 0.13 -4.33
N LEU A 36 6.45 0.29 -4.02
CA LEU A 36 5.68 1.49 -4.37
C LEU A 36 6.28 2.75 -3.71
N ALA A 37 6.75 2.64 -2.46
CA ALA A 37 7.43 3.73 -1.77
C ALA A 37 8.78 4.09 -2.43
N GLU A 38 9.55 3.10 -2.90
CA GLU A 38 10.76 3.32 -3.72
C GLU A 38 10.44 4.05 -5.02
N GLN A 39 9.29 3.79 -5.63
CA GLN A 39 8.86 4.50 -6.83
C GLN A 39 8.30 5.91 -6.53
N GLY A 40 8.19 6.30 -5.26
CA GLY A 40 7.85 7.66 -4.81
C GLY A 40 6.46 7.84 -4.22
N TRP A 41 5.64 6.79 -4.16
CA TRP A 41 4.34 6.84 -3.48
C TRP A 41 4.51 7.03 -1.97
N GLN A 42 3.51 7.64 -1.33
CA GLN A 42 3.38 7.59 0.13
C GLN A 42 2.52 6.37 0.48
N VAL A 43 3.06 5.44 1.25
CA VAL A 43 2.44 4.14 1.44
C VAL A 43 1.95 3.98 2.87
N THR A 44 0.71 3.55 3.03
CA THR A 44 0.20 2.98 4.30
C THR A 44 -0.03 1.49 4.11
N ALA A 45 0.76 0.64 4.74
CA ALA A 45 0.55 -0.80 4.79
C ALA A 45 -0.31 -1.17 6.01
N VAL A 46 -1.40 -1.91 5.77
CA VAL A 46 -2.30 -2.41 6.82
C VAL A 46 -2.30 -3.92 6.80
N ASP A 47 -2.05 -4.53 7.94
CA ASP A 47 -2.12 -5.98 8.12
C ASP A 47 -2.56 -6.33 9.55
N ILE A 48 -3.15 -7.51 9.74
CA ILE A 48 -3.49 -8.01 11.07
C ILE A 48 -2.27 -8.55 11.82
N SER A 49 -1.23 -8.95 11.09
CA SER A 49 0.01 -9.55 11.59
C SER A 49 1.04 -8.47 11.97
N PRO A 50 1.32 -8.25 13.26
CA PRO A 50 2.39 -7.34 13.67
C PRO A 50 3.76 -7.82 13.19
N VAL A 51 3.98 -9.13 13.18
CA VAL A 51 5.23 -9.76 12.72
C VAL A 51 5.49 -9.50 11.24
N GLY A 52 4.43 -9.54 10.42
CA GLY A 52 4.52 -9.17 9.01
C GLY A 52 4.97 -7.71 8.86
N LEU A 53 4.27 -6.80 9.53
CA LEU A 53 4.58 -5.37 9.46
C LEU A 53 5.98 -5.04 10.00
N THR A 54 6.50 -5.78 11.00
CA THR A 54 7.91 -5.66 11.41
C THR A 54 8.86 -6.01 10.26
N LYS A 55 8.63 -7.12 9.55
CA LYS A 55 9.45 -7.48 8.38
C LYS A 55 9.34 -6.44 7.26
N ALA A 56 8.15 -5.87 7.06
CA ALA A 56 7.95 -4.79 6.09
C ALA A 56 8.78 -3.54 6.44
N ARG A 57 8.89 -3.22 7.74
CA ARG A 57 9.77 -2.14 8.24
C ARG A 57 11.24 -2.45 8.09
N ASP A 58 11.65 -3.67 8.40
CA ASP A 58 13.04 -4.08 8.17
C ASP A 58 13.39 -3.96 6.68
N LEU A 59 12.47 -4.33 5.79
CA LEU A 59 12.64 -4.18 4.35
C LEU A 59 12.73 -2.70 3.93
N GLU A 60 11.83 -1.84 4.42
CA GLU A 60 11.90 -0.37 4.20
C GLU A 60 13.28 0.18 4.58
N VAL A 61 13.77 -0.15 5.78
CA VAL A 61 15.08 0.29 6.28
C VAL A 61 16.20 -0.25 5.40
N GLN A 62 16.14 -1.52 5.01
CA GLN A 62 17.11 -2.14 4.10
C GLN A 62 17.15 -1.47 2.71
N ARG A 63 16.02 -0.92 2.24
CA ARG A 63 15.93 -0.17 0.98
C ARG A 63 16.31 1.31 1.12
N GLY A 64 16.60 1.77 2.34
CA GLY A 64 17.02 3.16 2.60
C GLY A 64 15.90 4.19 2.40
N LEU A 65 14.64 3.78 2.58
CA LEU A 65 13.52 4.70 2.45
C LEU A 65 13.45 5.66 3.64
N PRO A 66 12.99 6.91 3.42
CA PRO A 66 12.60 7.81 4.51
C PRO A 66 11.46 7.21 5.36
N ALA A 67 11.57 7.33 6.69
CA ALA A 67 10.63 6.73 7.64
C ALA A 67 9.17 7.19 7.48
N ASP A 68 8.95 8.36 6.86
CA ASP A 68 7.62 8.89 6.59
C ASP A 68 6.99 8.28 5.33
N LYS A 69 7.80 7.78 4.38
CA LYS A 69 7.33 7.25 3.09
C LYS A 69 6.54 5.95 3.21
N PHE A 70 6.80 5.19 4.26
CA PHE A 70 6.10 3.95 4.56
C PHE A 70 5.48 4.07 5.96
N VAL A 71 4.18 3.86 6.08
CA VAL A 71 3.42 3.87 7.35
C VAL A 71 2.83 2.49 7.54
N THR A 72 2.81 1.94 8.76
CA THR A 72 2.32 0.59 9.05
C THR A 72 1.23 0.67 10.09
N VAL A 73 0.11 -0.01 9.86
CA VAL A 73 -1.05 -0.03 10.75
C VAL A 73 -1.45 -1.47 11.01
N VAL A 74 -1.42 -1.88 12.29
CA VAL A 74 -1.95 -3.18 12.70
C VAL A 74 -3.47 -3.07 12.80
N ALA A 75 -4.21 -3.75 11.93
CA ALA A 75 -5.67 -3.77 11.99
C ALA A 75 -6.26 -5.01 11.29
N ASP A 76 -7.44 -5.42 11.76
CA ASP A 76 -8.30 -6.32 11.00
C ASP A 76 -8.78 -5.61 9.73
N LEU A 77 -8.54 -6.21 8.56
CA LEU A 77 -8.85 -5.57 7.28
C LEU A 77 -10.36 -5.37 7.09
N ALA A 78 -11.19 -6.31 7.54
CA ALA A 78 -12.64 -6.19 7.39
C ALA A 78 -13.18 -5.02 8.22
N ASP A 79 -12.64 -4.81 9.42
CA ASP A 79 -12.96 -3.65 10.24
C ASP A 79 -12.39 -2.35 9.67
N TYR A 80 -11.14 -2.36 9.25
CA TYR A 80 -10.47 -1.20 8.66
C TYR A 80 -11.22 -0.69 7.43
N GLU A 81 -11.60 -1.59 6.52
CA GLU A 81 -12.38 -1.23 5.33
C GLU A 81 -13.78 -0.69 5.68
N ARG A 82 -14.45 -1.24 6.71
CA ARG A 82 -15.74 -0.69 7.18
C ARG A 82 -15.58 0.75 7.66
N ARG A 83 -14.48 1.07 8.36
CA ARG A 83 -14.18 2.43 8.82
C ARG A 83 -13.92 3.37 7.64
N LEU A 84 -13.14 2.94 6.65
CA LEU A 84 -12.91 3.71 5.42
C LEU A 84 -14.23 4.04 4.69
N ARG A 85 -15.16 3.08 4.60
CA ARG A 85 -16.47 3.30 3.97
C ARG A 85 -17.36 4.28 4.73
N ARG A 86 -17.26 4.34 6.06
CA ARG A 86 -18.05 5.25 6.93
C ARG A 86 -17.53 6.69 6.94
N HIS A 87 -16.25 6.89 6.65
CA HIS A 87 -15.64 8.21 6.49
C HIS A 87 -15.03 8.34 5.08
N PRO A 88 -15.88 8.49 4.04
CA PRO A 88 -15.41 8.60 2.68
C PRO A 88 -14.75 9.98 2.48
N ARG A 89 -13.50 10.14 2.90
CA ARG A 89 -12.67 11.21 2.33
C ARG A 89 -12.41 10.82 0.87
N ARG A 90 -13.30 11.33 0.01
CA ARG A 90 -13.39 11.25 -1.46
C ARG A 90 -12.37 10.32 -2.13
N VAL A 91 -12.81 9.08 -2.38
CA VAL A 91 -12.17 8.18 -3.32
C VAL A 91 -12.50 8.64 -4.75
N GLN A 92 -11.45 8.72 -5.58
CA GLN A 92 -11.41 8.88 -7.05
C GLN A 92 -12.72 9.26 -7.75
N ARG A 93 -12.81 10.48 -8.29
CA ARG A 93 -13.87 10.82 -9.26
C ARG A 93 -13.40 10.92 -10.72
N ASP A 94 -12.11 11.16 -11.00
CA ASP A 94 -11.70 11.60 -12.35
C ASP A 94 -10.44 10.94 -12.94
N ARG A 95 -10.07 9.70 -12.57
CA ARG A 95 -8.90 8.99 -13.15
C ARG A 95 -9.17 7.51 -13.41
N PRO A 96 -8.45 6.86 -14.35
CA PRO A 96 -8.69 5.46 -14.69
C PRO A 96 -8.61 4.58 -13.44
N ASP A 97 -9.61 3.72 -13.27
CA ASP A 97 -9.61 2.75 -12.19
C ASP A 97 -8.38 1.84 -12.31
N PRO A 98 -7.76 1.45 -11.18
CA PRO A 98 -6.74 0.43 -11.21
C PRO A 98 -7.28 -0.88 -11.82
N PRO A 99 -6.42 -1.67 -12.49
CA PRO A 99 -6.79 -2.99 -13.00
C PRO A 99 -7.47 -3.82 -11.92
N GLN A 100 -8.48 -4.61 -12.29
CA GLN A 100 -9.34 -5.34 -11.34
C GLN A 100 -8.57 -6.17 -10.30
N ARG A 101 -7.43 -6.76 -10.70
CA ARG A 101 -6.56 -7.53 -9.78
C ARG A 101 -5.93 -6.70 -8.67
N LEU A 102 -5.63 -5.42 -8.90
CA LEU A 102 -5.06 -4.54 -7.87
C LEU A 102 -6.14 -3.94 -6.96
N ARG A 103 -7.40 -3.90 -7.39
CA ARG A 103 -8.50 -3.32 -6.59
C ARG A 103 -8.70 -4.00 -5.25
N HIS A 104 -8.39 -5.29 -5.10
CA HIS A 104 -8.59 -5.97 -3.81
C HIS A 104 -7.43 -5.78 -2.82
N GLN A 105 -6.26 -5.38 -3.32
CA GLN A 105 -5.02 -5.27 -2.54
C GLN A 105 -4.62 -3.81 -2.28
N LEU A 106 -4.96 -2.91 -3.20
CA LEU A 106 -4.57 -1.51 -3.14
C LEU A 106 -5.81 -0.59 -3.17
N ARG A 107 -5.77 0.46 -2.36
CA ARG A 107 -6.66 1.62 -2.46
C ARG A 107 -5.80 2.85 -2.68
N VAL A 108 -6.08 3.62 -3.72
CA VAL A 108 -5.37 4.87 -3.99
C VAL A 108 -6.27 6.03 -3.59
N PHE A 109 -5.71 6.97 -2.82
CA PHE A 109 -6.42 8.15 -2.36
C PHE A 109 -5.85 9.37 -3.09
N PRO A 110 -6.68 10.21 -3.73
CA PRO A 110 -6.19 11.50 -4.21
C PRO A 110 -5.64 12.30 -3.04
N GLU A 111 -4.61 13.11 -3.29
CA GLU A 111 -3.85 13.81 -2.27
C GLU A 111 -4.73 14.51 -1.23
N PHE A 112 -4.31 14.40 0.03
CA PHE A 112 -4.85 15.25 1.09
C PHE A 112 -4.25 16.64 0.91
N GLY A 113 -5.05 17.55 0.33
CA GLY A 113 -4.93 19.00 0.52
C GLY A 113 -6.02 19.47 1.45
#